data_AF-A0A433KAZ0-F1
#
_entry.id   AF-A0A433KAZ0-F1
#
_cell.length_a   1.000
_cell.length_b   1.000
_cell.length_c   1.000
_cell.angle_alpha   90.00
_cell.angle_beta   90.00
_cell.angle_gamma   90.00
#
_symmetry.space_group_name_H-M   'P 1'
#
loop_
_entity.id
_entity.type
_entity.pdbx_description
1 polymer ?
#
loop_
_entity_poly.entity_id
_entity_poly.type
_entity_poly.pdbx_seq_one_letter_code
_entity_poly.pdbx_strand_id
1 'polypeptide(L)'
;MKSFFDKTTRRLFSHQVLNDIKDKRFKKLDTTYPSLRSDQKEQRIQKLTETLPSGPDILYRGTEGVSEIQAIMKTERLGRKLETSKKSRSLDIVGYIRDNDSKYFLSFSPCKETVKPYAAGLSIVPCRGYIMVTGLPKVYTIPQKLLYLNEAMFKRYDEFMIGQADQDNPQAYQSIVTMTRNNNEVTAIIGATENDDWRPVVQDDVISIIEVCGPGRILSTFMAASEPAFVRHWENIDYKKRIYAIETVFHGGPAYPHELEQMNEKAQAMGLIAPEHRLITLADAEVVINSGELDKLNDRYDATETQRLITVPKEIPMGHKDGLIEYMVSTLVSSNSLTEKETPKGSVLE
;
A
#
# COMPACT_ATOMS: atom_id res chain seq x y z
N MET A 1 44.20 -8.43 23.43
CA MET A 1 43.84 -7.22 22.66
C MET A 1 43.56 -7.66 21.23
N LYS A 2 42.34 -7.37 20.73
CA LYS A 2 41.79 -7.67 19.38
C LYS A 2 41.44 -9.13 19.04
N SER A 3 40.20 -9.50 19.33
CA SER A 3 39.32 -10.24 18.41
C SER A 3 37.89 -10.15 18.95
N PHE A 4 37.28 -8.99 18.77
CA PHE A 4 35.87 -8.72 18.98
C PHE A 4 35.39 -8.13 17.65
N PHE A 5 34.21 -8.58 17.20
CA PHE A 5 33.56 -8.33 15.90
C PHE A 5 33.85 -9.35 14.79
N ASP A 6 33.08 -10.43 14.81
CA ASP A 6 32.44 -10.89 13.56
C ASP A 6 30.92 -11.04 13.80
N LYS A 7 30.24 -9.91 14.01
CA LYS A 7 28.88 -9.73 13.54
C LYS A 7 29.04 -9.08 12.17
N THR A 8 29.11 -9.91 11.14
CA THR A 8 29.07 -9.49 9.74
C THR A 8 27.97 -8.43 9.62
N THR A 9 28.35 -7.19 9.34
CA THR A 9 27.45 -6.05 9.30
C THR A 9 26.46 -6.29 8.17
N ARG A 10 25.25 -6.82 8.47
CA ARG A 10 24.16 -6.87 7.48
C ARG A 10 23.98 -5.44 6.99
N ARG A 11 24.28 -5.22 5.72
CA ARG A 11 24.07 -3.92 5.09
C ARG A 11 22.56 -3.79 4.94
N LEU A 12 21.95 -2.89 5.71
CA LEU A 12 20.51 -2.61 5.62
C LEU A 12 20.09 -2.47 4.16
N PHE A 13 18.95 -3.07 3.80
CA PHE A 13 18.41 -3.05 2.44
C PHE A 13 18.34 -1.62 1.87
N SER A 14 17.91 -0.67 2.71
CA SER A 14 17.90 0.77 2.46
C SER A 14 19.27 1.32 2.00
N HIS A 15 20.35 0.93 2.68
CA HIS A 15 21.71 1.34 2.35
C HIS A 15 22.20 0.75 1.04
N GLN A 16 21.86 -0.50 0.73
CA GLN A 16 22.22 -1.10 -0.56
C GLN A 16 21.58 -0.32 -1.70
N VAL A 17 20.26 -0.12 -1.65
CA VAL A 17 19.51 0.62 -2.67
C VAL A 17 20.04 2.05 -2.80
N LEU A 18 20.26 2.77 -1.68
CA LEU A 18 20.77 4.14 -1.70
C LEU A 18 22.14 4.27 -2.37
N ASN A 19 23.07 3.35 -2.07
CA ASN A 19 24.41 3.44 -2.64
C ASN A 19 24.39 3.17 -4.15
N ASP A 20 23.54 2.26 -4.60
CA ASP A 20 23.37 1.94 -6.02
C ASP A 20 22.73 3.06 -6.85
N ILE A 21 21.88 3.89 -6.23
CA ILE A 21 21.21 5.00 -6.92
C ILE A 21 21.92 6.36 -6.79
N LYS A 22 22.87 6.51 -5.85
CA LYS A 22 23.61 7.77 -5.61
C LYS A 22 24.49 8.20 -6.80
N ASP A 23 25.04 7.25 -7.56
CA ASP A 23 25.96 7.55 -8.67
C ASP A 23 25.25 7.98 -9.97
N LYS A 24 23.92 7.94 -10.01
CA LYS A 24 23.18 8.28 -11.22
C LYS A 24 22.86 9.76 -11.21
N ARG A 25 23.78 10.57 -11.75
CA ARG A 25 23.53 11.99 -12.10
C ARG A 25 22.14 12.10 -12.74
N PHE A 26 21.26 12.88 -12.13
CA PHE A 26 19.90 13.17 -12.59
C PHE A 26 19.92 13.50 -14.09
N LYS A 27 19.56 12.54 -14.93
CA LYS A 27 19.14 12.84 -16.31
C LYS A 27 17.63 12.70 -16.32
N LYS A 28 16.94 13.84 -16.49
CA LYS A 28 15.47 13.89 -16.66
C LYS A 28 14.98 13.03 -17.84
N LEU A 29 15.89 12.68 -18.76
CA LEU A 29 15.64 11.82 -19.92
C LEU A 29 16.48 10.55 -19.78
N ASP A 30 15.83 9.39 -19.86
CA ASP A 30 16.51 8.11 -19.99
C ASP A 30 16.63 7.68 -21.46
N THR A 31 17.81 7.89 -22.05
CA THR A 31 18.08 7.48 -23.43
C THR A 31 18.40 5.98 -23.57
N THR A 32 18.41 5.21 -22.47
CA THR A 32 18.66 3.77 -22.54
C THR A 32 17.50 3.02 -23.19
N TYR A 33 16.25 3.37 -22.89
CA TYR A 33 15.10 2.68 -23.46
C TYR A 33 15.01 2.83 -25.00
N PRO A 34 15.20 4.02 -25.59
CA PRO A 34 15.25 4.18 -27.05
C PRO A 34 16.41 3.48 -27.75
N SER A 35 17.55 3.28 -27.06
CA SER A 35 18.71 2.61 -27.65
C SER A 35 18.62 1.08 -27.64
N LEU A 36 17.62 0.49 -26.97
CA LEU A 36 17.37 -0.95 -27.00
C LEU A 36 16.79 -1.39 -28.35
N ARG A 37 17.31 -2.50 -28.87
CA ARG A 37 16.70 -3.23 -30.00
C ARG A 37 15.36 -3.87 -29.59
N SER A 38 14.51 -4.21 -30.56
CA SER A 38 13.18 -4.78 -30.30
C SER A 38 13.24 -6.10 -29.53
N ASP A 39 14.16 -7.00 -29.89
CA ASP A 39 14.41 -8.27 -29.18
C ASP A 39 14.81 -8.05 -27.71
N GLN A 40 15.65 -7.05 -27.47
CA GLN A 40 16.09 -6.69 -26.11
C GLN A 40 14.95 -6.09 -25.28
N LYS A 41 14.04 -5.34 -25.90
CA LYS A 41 12.86 -4.79 -25.21
C LYS A 41 11.93 -5.91 -24.78
N GLU A 42 11.60 -6.81 -25.68
CA GLU A 42 10.73 -7.97 -25.42
C GLU A 42 11.29 -8.84 -24.28
N GLN A 43 12.56 -9.22 -24.35
CA GLN A 43 13.22 -10.00 -23.30
C GLN A 43 13.20 -9.30 -21.93
N ARG A 44 13.36 -7.98 -21.89
CA ARG A 44 13.34 -7.21 -20.64
C ARG A 44 11.94 -6.99 -20.09
N ILE A 45 10.92 -6.87 -20.94
CA ILE A 45 9.51 -6.82 -20.54
C ILE A 45 9.10 -8.19 -19.98
N GLN A 46 9.46 -9.27 -20.66
CA GLN A 46 9.23 -10.63 -20.17
C GLN A 46 9.92 -10.84 -18.80
N LYS A 47 11.21 -10.48 -18.70
CA LYS A 47 11.95 -10.55 -17.44
C LYS A 47 11.27 -9.77 -16.31
N LEU A 48 10.71 -8.59 -16.59
CA LEU A 48 9.97 -7.81 -15.60
C LEU A 48 8.74 -8.59 -15.10
N THR A 49 7.96 -9.14 -16.02
CA THR A 49 6.74 -9.93 -15.71
C THR A 49 7.05 -11.19 -14.89
N GLU A 50 8.19 -11.82 -15.14
CA GLU A 50 8.69 -13.00 -14.40
C GLU A 50 9.28 -12.64 -13.03
N THR A 51 9.89 -11.46 -12.88
CA THR A 51 10.54 -11.04 -11.62
C THR A 51 9.51 -10.54 -10.59
N LEU A 52 8.38 -9.99 -11.03
CA LEU A 52 7.33 -9.52 -10.12
C LEU A 52 6.63 -10.73 -9.48
N PRO A 53 6.82 -10.97 -8.16
CA PRO A 53 6.14 -12.08 -7.48
C PRO A 53 4.64 -11.84 -7.51
N SER A 54 3.83 -12.86 -7.30
CA SER A 54 2.37 -12.72 -7.22
C SER A 54 1.83 -13.54 -6.06
N GLY A 55 0.75 -13.07 -5.45
CA GLY A 55 0.12 -13.73 -4.32
C GLY A 55 -1.05 -12.92 -3.79
N PRO A 56 -1.88 -13.52 -2.92
CA PRO A 56 -3.06 -12.85 -2.38
C PRO A 56 -2.71 -11.58 -1.60
N ASP A 57 -1.56 -11.58 -0.90
CA ASP A 57 -1.15 -10.50 0.01
C ASP A 57 -0.03 -9.62 -0.56
N ILE A 58 0.20 -9.69 -1.88
CA ILE A 58 1.25 -8.94 -2.56
C ILE A 58 0.65 -7.70 -3.20
N LEU A 59 1.25 -6.55 -2.89
CA LEU A 59 0.89 -5.26 -3.44
C LEU A 59 2.09 -4.64 -4.16
N TYR A 60 1.79 -3.75 -5.11
CA TYR A 60 2.80 -3.07 -5.91
C TYR A 60 2.56 -1.57 -5.89
N ARG A 61 3.64 -0.80 -5.87
CA ARG A 61 3.59 0.65 -6.00
C ARG A 61 4.61 1.12 -7.02
N GLY A 62 4.11 1.72 -8.10
CA GLY A 62 4.93 2.37 -9.13
C GLY A 62 5.26 3.80 -8.73
N THR A 63 6.49 4.22 -8.99
CA THR A 63 6.90 5.63 -8.87
C THR A 63 7.81 6.03 -10.03
N GLU A 64 7.59 7.23 -10.54
CA GLU A 64 8.43 7.82 -11.58
C GLU A 64 9.63 8.53 -10.96
N GLY A 65 10.80 8.31 -11.55
CA GLY A 65 12.04 8.93 -11.12
C GLY A 65 12.56 8.37 -9.79
N VAL A 66 13.63 8.98 -9.29
CA VAL A 66 14.40 8.43 -8.16
C VAL A 66 14.10 9.11 -6.82
N SER A 67 13.36 10.23 -6.83
CA SER A 67 13.18 11.09 -5.66
C SER A 67 12.38 10.42 -4.54
N GLU A 68 11.29 9.73 -4.88
CA GLU A 68 10.48 8.99 -3.90
C GLU A 68 11.28 7.84 -3.29
N ILE A 69 11.97 7.04 -4.10
CA ILE A 69 12.83 5.95 -3.60
C ILE A 69 13.94 6.48 -2.70
N GLN A 70 14.62 7.57 -3.08
CA GLN A 70 15.63 8.19 -2.23
C GLN A 70 15.06 8.66 -0.89
N ALA A 71 13.86 9.24 -0.90
CA ALA A 71 13.20 9.66 0.34
C ALA A 71 12.86 8.46 1.22
N ILE A 72 12.19 7.45 0.65
CA ILE A 72 11.77 6.23 1.36
C ILE A 72 12.97 5.50 1.95
N MET A 73 14.05 5.31 1.17
CA MET A 73 15.23 4.61 1.68
C MET A 73 15.99 5.43 2.72
N LYS A 74 15.94 6.77 2.68
CA LYS A 74 16.55 7.63 3.73
C LYS A 74 15.75 7.63 5.02
N THR A 75 14.42 7.57 4.94
CA THR A 75 13.53 7.56 6.12
C THR A 75 13.17 6.18 6.60
N GLU A 76 13.54 5.14 5.84
CA GLU A 76 13.20 3.73 6.06
C GLU A 76 11.69 3.47 6.22
N ARG A 77 10.87 4.30 5.58
CA ARG A 77 9.41 4.29 5.68
C ARG A 77 8.75 4.59 4.33
N LEU A 78 7.71 3.85 3.97
CA LEU A 78 6.93 4.09 2.76
C LEU A 78 5.97 5.25 2.95
N GLY A 79 5.98 6.20 2.02
CA GLY A 79 5.23 7.45 2.12
C GLY A 79 6.02 8.57 2.78
N ARG A 80 5.56 9.81 2.60
CA ARG A 80 6.23 11.01 3.13
C ARG A 80 5.88 11.19 4.61
N LYS A 81 6.83 11.72 5.39
CA LYS A 81 6.55 12.18 6.76
C LYS A 81 5.50 13.29 6.74
N LEU A 82 4.63 13.33 7.74
CA LEU A 82 3.52 14.29 7.83
C LEU A 82 4.01 15.74 7.71
N GLU A 83 5.12 16.08 8.35
CA GLU A 83 5.69 17.43 8.39
C GLU A 83 6.28 17.85 7.03
N THR A 84 6.72 16.88 6.24
CA THR A 84 7.35 17.11 4.93
C THR A 84 6.36 17.02 3.76
N SER A 85 5.16 16.52 4.01
CA SER A 85 4.13 16.37 3.00
C SER A 85 3.38 17.68 2.78
N LYS A 86 3.21 18.06 1.50
CA LYS A 86 2.37 19.18 1.09
C LYS A 86 0.89 18.82 0.95
N LYS A 87 0.54 17.55 1.09
CA LYS A 87 -0.85 17.06 0.96
C LYS A 87 -1.72 17.53 2.14
N SER A 88 -3.04 17.51 2.01
CA SER A 88 -3.95 17.87 3.10
C SER A 88 -3.99 16.81 4.22
N ARG A 89 -4.29 17.25 5.45
CA ARG A 89 -4.55 16.39 6.62
C ARG A 89 -5.99 15.87 6.57
N SER A 90 -6.32 15.08 5.55
CA SER A 90 -7.69 14.61 5.31
C SER A 90 -7.81 13.08 5.40
N LEU A 91 -8.88 12.62 6.04
CA LEU A 91 -9.33 11.22 6.01
C LEU A 91 -10.51 11.01 5.05
N ASP A 92 -10.81 12.00 4.19
CA ASP A 92 -11.80 11.86 3.12
C ASP A 92 -11.25 10.92 2.04
N ILE A 93 -11.67 9.65 2.12
CA ILE A 93 -11.31 8.63 1.14
C ILE A 93 -11.88 8.92 -0.25
N VAL A 94 -13.04 9.56 -0.35
CA VAL A 94 -13.69 9.86 -1.65
C VAL A 94 -12.93 10.97 -2.36
N GLY A 95 -12.63 12.06 -1.65
CA GLY A 95 -11.75 13.12 -2.15
C GLY A 95 -10.35 12.61 -2.49
N TYR A 96 -9.79 11.68 -1.70
CA TYR A 96 -8.50 11.06 -2.01
C TYR A 96 -8.50 10.27 -3.32
N ILE A 97 -9.56 9.52 -3.62
CA ILE A 97 -9.66 8.77 -4.88
C ILE A 97 -9.65 9.73 -6.08
N ARG A 98 -10.25 10.92 -5.94
CA ARG A 98 -10.27 11.93 -7.00
C ARG A 98 -8.92 12.63 -7.16
N ASP A 99 -8.41 13.18 -6.07
CA ASP A 99 -7.35 14.20 -6.12
C ASP A 99 -5.99 13.67 -5.61
N ASN A 100 -5.95 12.45 -5.06
CA ASN A 100 -4.78 11.86 -4.39
C ASN A 100 -4.20 12.79 -3.31
N ASP A 101 -5.05 13.59 -2.66
CA ASP A 101 -4.65 14.56 -1.67
C ASP A 101 -5.00 14.12 -0.25
N SER A 102 -4.10 13.33 0.35
CA SER A 102 -4.12 13.03 1.78
C SER A 102 -2.72 12.69 2.27
N LYS A 103 -2.37 13.17 3.47
CA LYS A 103 -1.16 12.76 4.20
C LYS A 103 -1.29 11.37 4.83
N TYR A 104 -2.50 10.86 4.98
CA TYR A 104 -2.83 9.63 5.70
C TYR A 104 -3.05 8.43 4.79
N PHE A 105 -3.11 8.64 3.47
CA PHE A 105 -3.37 7.58 2.50
C PHE A 105 -2.22 7.37 1.51
N LEU A 106 -2.03 6.10 1.15
CA LEU A 106 -1.05 5.68 0.16
C LEU A 106 -1.63 4.56 -0.72
N SER A 107 -1.84 4.85 -2.01
CA SER A 107 -2.31 3.84 -2.97
C SER A 107 -1.27 2.79 -3.34
N PHE A 108 -1.76 1.57 -3.50
CA PHE A 108 -1.06 0.42 -4.06
C PHE A 108 -1.96 -0.28 -5.09
N SER A 109 -1.35 -0.93 -6.07
CA SER A 109 -2.05 -1.85 -6.96
C SER A 109 -1.94 -3.28 -6.41
N PRO A 110 -3.01 -4.08 -6.43
CA PRO A 110 -2.92 -5.53 -6.22
C PRO A 110 -2.52 -6.30 -7.49
N CYS A 111 -2.34 -5.61 -8.63
CA CYS A 111 -2.07 -6.23 -9.93
C CYS A 111 -0.73 -5.76 -10.51
N LYS A 112 0.14 -6.73 -10.81
CA LYS A 112 1.45 -6.49 -11.41
C LYS A 112 1.40 -5.90 -12.83
N GLU A 113 0.28 -6.04 -13.53
CA GLU A 113 0.11 -5.44 -14.85
C GLU A 113 -0.28 -3.96 -14.76
N THR A 114 -1.22 -3.63 -13.86
CA THR A 114 -1.69 -2.25 -13.71
C THR A 114 -0.68 -1.35 -13.00
N VAL A 115 0.33 -1.90 -12.31
CA VAL A 115 1.40 -1.08 -11.69
C VAL A 115 2.42 -0.54 -12.70
N LYS A 116 2.66 -1.24 -13.81
CA LYS A 116 3.69 -0.89 -14.80
C LYS A 116 3.54 0.55 -15.32
N PRO A 117 2.34 1.02 -15.72
CA PRO A 117 2.16 2.40 -16.17
C PRO A 117 2.54 3.45 -15.13
N TYR A 118 2.30 3.20 -13.84
CA TYR A 118 2.63 4.16 -12.78
C TYR A 118 4.14 4.31 -12.55
N ALA A 119 4.95 3.31 -12.89
CA ALA A 119 6.39 3.39 -12.73
C ALA A 119 7.04 4.24 -13.82
N ALA A 120 6.67 4.05 -15.10
CA ALA A 120 7.34 4.73 -16.22
C ALA A 120 6.46 5.01 -17.44
N GLY A 121 5.15 4.75 -17.37
CA GLY A 121 4.20 4.94 -18.47
C GLY A 121 3.47 6.30 -18.46
N LEU A 122 3.45 7.01 -17.33
CA LEU A 122 2.78 8.32 -17.22
C LEU A 122 3.63 9.48 -17.78
N SER A 123 4.96 9.35 -17.76
CA SER A 123 5.87 10.39 -18.22
C SER A 123 5.68 10.68 -19.70
N ILE A 124 5.83 11.95 -20.09
CA ILE A 124 5.74 12.36 -21.51
C ILE A 124 6.95 11.83 -22.29
N VAL A 125 8.11 11.78 -21.65
CA VAL A 125 9.41 11.40 -22.23
C VAL A 125 9.90 10.09 -21.63
N PRO A 126 10.84 9.38 -22.30
CA PRO A 126 11.49 8.20 -21.73
C PRO A 126 12.07 8.49 -20.35
N CYS A 127 11.65 7.71 -19.37
CA CYS A 127 12.00 7.92 -17.97
C CYS A 127 12.39 6.61 -17.28
N ARG A 128 13.02 6.76 -16.12
CA ARG A 128 13.20 5.66 -15.17
C ARG A 128 12.08 5.67 -14.17
N GLY A 129 11.68 4.48 -13.80
CA GLY A 129 10.70 4.22 -12.77
C GLY A 129 11.19 3.18 -11.80
N TYR A 130 10.43 3.01 -10.73
CA TYR A 130 10.62 1.94 -9.78
C TYR A 130 9.28 1.31 -9.45
N ILE A 131 9.27 -0.01 -9.32
CA ILE A 131 8.16 -0.78 -8.77
C ILE A 131 8.62 -1.31 -7.41
N MET A 132 7.96 -0.86 -6.36
CA MET A 132 8.10 -1.43 -5.02
C MET A 132 7.10 -2.57 -4.87
N VAL A 133 7.56 -3.70 -4.37
CA VAL A 133 6.73 -4.87 -4.06
C VAL A 133 6.64 -4.98 -2.54
N THR A 134 5.43 -5.07 -2.01
CA THR A 134 5.17 -5.09 -0.56
C THR A 134 4.17 -6.17 -0.17
N GLY A 135 4.11 -6.49 1.13
CA GLY A 135 2.95 -7.18 1.69
C GLY A 135 1.73 -6.25 1.83
N LEU A 136 0.65 -6.76 2.43
CA LEU A 136 -0.47 -5.93 2.89
C LEU A 136 0.00 -4.97 4.00
N PRO A 137 -0.47 -3.70 4.01
CA PRO A 137 -0.18 -2.76 5.08
C PRO A 137 -0.93 -3.12 6.37
N LYS A 138 -0.54 -2.53 7.51
CA LYS A 138 -1.21 -2.72 8.81
C LYS A 138 -2.71 -2.44 8.73
N VAL A 139 -3.07 -1.35 8.05
CA VAL A 139 -4.45 -0.90 7.88
C VAL A 139 -4.66 -0.49 6.43
N TYR A 140 -5.75 -0.93 5.83
CA TYR A 140 -6.12 -0.52 4.48
C TYR A 140 -7.62 -0.47 4.28
N THR A 141 -8.01 0.08 3.13
CA THR A 141 -9.35 -0.05 2.59
C THR A 141 -9.29 -0.38 1.11
N ILE A 142 -10.38 -0.94 0.58
CA ILE A 142 -10.56 -1.23 -0.84
C ILE A 142 -11.65 -0.28 -1.34
N PRO A 143 -11.30 0.82 -2.05
CA PRO A 143 -12.26 1.79 -2.57
C PRO A 143 -13.44 1.17 -3.32
N GLN A 144 -13.19 0.17 -4.16
CA GLN A 144 -14.24 -0.49 -4.93
C GLN A 144 -15.25 -1.22 -4.02
N LYS A 145 -14.77 -1.95 -3.01
CA LYS A 145 -15.62 -2.59 -1.99
C LYS A 145 -16.39 -1.54 -1.21
N LEU A 146 -15.74 -0.45 -0.84
CA LEU A 146 -16.36 0.66 -0.12
C LEU A 146 -17.50 1.30 -0.92
N LEU A 147 -17.34 1.48 -2.23
CA LEU A 147 -18.41 1.93 -3.14
C LEU A 147 -19.60 0.96 -3.13
N TYR A 148 -19.34 -0.35 -3.17
CA TYR A 148 -20.41 -1.34 -3.10
C TYR A 148 -21.12 -1.30 -1.75
N LEU A 149 -20.42 -1.10 -0.64
CA LEU A 149 -21.02 -1.05 0.69
C LEU A 149 -21.78 0.27 0.95
N ASN A 150 -21.25 1.41 0.48
CA ASN A 150 -21.79 2.74 0.75
C ASN A 150 -21.79 3.63 -0.49
N GLU A 151 -22.60 3.27 -1.49
CA GLU A 151 -22.72 4.04 -2.74
C GLU A 151 -23.23 5.48 -2.49
N ALA A 152 -24.04 5.68 -1.45
CA ALA A 152 -24.59 6.98 -1.08
C ALA A 152 -23.50 8.00 -0.77
N MET A 153 -22.44 7.60 -0.06
CA MET A 153 -21.30 8.47 0.23
C MET A 153 -20.62 9.00 -1.05
N PHE A 154 -20.47 8.17 -2.07
CA PHE A 154 -19.88 8.57 -3.35
C PHE A 154 -20.83 9.45 -4.17
N LYS A 155 -22.13 9.15 -4.17
CA LYS A 155 -23.15 9.97 -4.84
C LYS A 155 -23.25 11.38 -4.26
N ARG A 156 -23.22 11.52 -2.94
CA ARG A 156 -23.20 12.84 -2.29
C ARG A 156 -22.00 13.68 -2.70
N TYR A 157 -20.83 13.06 -2.83
CA TYR A 157 -19.64 13.74 -3.31
C TYR A 157 -19.81 14.16 -4.78
N ASP A 158 -20.39 13.29 -5.62
CA ASP A 158 -20.73 13.64 -7.01
C ASP A 158 -21.68 14.85 -7.08
N GLU A 159 -22.77 14.83 -6.32
CA GLU A 159 -23.76 15.91 -6.23
C GLU A 159 -23.13 17.23 -5.78
N PHE A 160 -22.28 17.18 -4.74
CA PHE A 160 -21.56 18.35 -4.24
C PHE A 160 -20.67 18.95 -5.34
N MET A 161 -19.88 18.12 -6.03
CA MET A 161 -18.94 18.61 -7.03
C MET A 161 -19.64 19.10 -8.31
N ILE A 162 -20.78 18.52 -8.68
CA ILE A 162 -21.63 19.03 -9.77
C ILE A 162 -22.21 20.39 -9.39
N GLY A 163 -22.67 20.57 -8.14
CA GLY A 163 -23.17 21.85 -7.65
C GLY A 163 -22.11 22.96 -7.61
N GLN A 164 -20.83 22.59 -7.56
CA GLN A 164 -19.68 23.50 -7.58
C GLN A 164 -19.08 23.71 -8.98
N ALA A 165 -19.50 22.93 -9.98
CA ALA A 165 -18.96 23.03 -11.32
C ALA A 165 -19.47 24.30 -12.02
N ASP A 166 -18.53 25.05 -12.60
CA ASP A 166 -18.83 26.27 -13.36
C ASP A 166 -19.73 25.92 -14.56
N GLN A 167 -20.86 26.63 -14.71
CA GLN A 167 -21.89 26.29 -15.71
C GLN A 167 -21.37 26.34 -17.15
N ASP A 168 -20.26 27.05 -17.36
CA ASP A 168 -19.62 27.27 -18.66
C ASP A 168 -18.63 26.16 -19.08
N ASN A 169 -18.33 25.18 -18.21
CA ASN A 169 -17.43 24.07 -18.57
C ASN A 169 -17.88 22.68 -18.08
N PRO A 170 -19.04 22.17 -18.54
CA PRO A 170 -19.59 20.88 -18.12
C PRO A 170 -18.78 19.64 -18.56
N GLN A 171 -17.80 19.78 -19.46
CA GLN A 171 -17.00 18.64 -19.95
C GLN A 171 -15.88 18.17 -19.00
N ALA A 172 -15.62 18.90 -17.90
CA ALA A 172 -14.54 18.55 -16.96
C ALA A 172 -14.97 17.58 -15.84
N TYR A 173 -16.26 17.20 -15.77
CA TYR A 173 -16.75 16.37 -14.67
C TYR A 173 -16.63 14.87 -14.96
N GLN A 174 -15.74 14.19 -14.24
CA GLN A 174 -15.71 12.73 -14.18
C GLN A 174 -16.35 12.26 -12.86
N SER A 175 -17.40 11.43 -12.95
CA SER A 175 -18.09 10.88 -11.78
C SER A 175 -17.16 10.02 -10.92
N ILE A 176 -17.13 10.28 -9.61
CA ILE A 176 -16.34 9.53 -8.65
C ILE A 176 -16.83 8.09 -8.49
N VAL A 177 -18.13 7.86 -8.70
CA VAL A 177 -18.71 6.50 -8.75
C VAL A 177 -18.08 5.71 -9.91
N THR A 178 -17.99 6.32 -11.09
CA THR A 178 -17.39 5.67 -12.26
C THR A 178 -15.89 5.46 -12.09
N MET A 179 -15.17 6.46 -11.56
CA MET A 179 -13.74 6.34 -11.25
C MET A 179 -13.48 5.20 -10.26
N THR A 180 -14.23 5.17 -9.16
CA THR A 180 -14.05 4.18 -8.09
C THR A 180 -14.41 2.77 -8.54
N ARG A 181 -15.44 2.61 -9.39
CA ARG A 181 -15.80 1.29 -9.95
C ARG A 181 -14.68 0.68 -10.79
N ASN A 182 -13.90 1.52 -11.47
CA ASN A 182 -12.74 1.11 -12.29
C ASN A 182 -11.42 1.17 -11.52
N ASN A 183 -11.44 1.54 -10.24
CA ASN A 183 -10.28 1.61 -9.38
C ASN A 183 -10.10 0.27 -8.66
N ASN A 184 -9.08 -0.51 -9.08
CA ASN A 184 -8.73 -1.77 -8.42
C ASN A 184 -7.66 -1.60 -7.32
N GLU A 185 -7.31 -0.36 -6.95
CA GLU A 185 -6.28 -0.09 -5.96
C GLU A 185 -6.68 -0.52 -4.55
N VAL A 186 -5.65 -0.76 -3.74
CA VAL A 186 -5.73 -0.87 -2.29
C VAL A 186 -5.16 0.42 -1.70
N THR A 187 -5.92 1.07 -0.83
CA THR A 187 -5.46 2.29 -0.16
C THR A 187 -4.97 1.94 1.24
N ALA A 188 -3.65 2.00 1.44
CA ALA A 188 -3.08 1.87 2.78
C ALA A 188 -3.39 3.13 3.59
N ILE A 189 -3.71 2.93 4.86
CA ILE A 189 -3.94 3.99 5.84
C ILE A 189 -2.71 4.05 6.72
N ILE A 190 -1.95 5.13 6.61
CA ILE A 190 -0.63 5.28 7.22
C ILE A 190 -0.63 6.17 8.48
N GLY A 191 -1.83 6.55 8.94
CA GLY A 191 -2.11 7.25 10.19
C GLY A 191 -3.56 7.76 10.22
N ALA A 192 -4.07 8.15 11.38
CA ALA A 192 -5.38 8.81 11.53
C ALA A 192 -5.26 10.22 12.15
N THR A 193 -4.25 10.43 12.99
CA THR A 193 -3.96 11.66 13.70
C THR A 193 -2.52 12.13 13.42
N GLU A 194 -2.17 13.32 13.91
CA GLU A 194 -0.82 13.88 13.72
C GLU A 194 0.29 13.10 14.42
N ASN A 195 -0.07 12.31 15.43
CA ASN A 195 0.88 11.52 16.21
C ASN A 195 1.03 10.09 15.68
N ASP A 196 0.18 9.68 14.73
CA ASP A 196 0.22 8.33 14.19
C ASP A 196 1.29 8.19 13.10
N ASP A 197 2.02 7.09 13.17
CA ASP A 197 2.93 6.65 12.11
C ASP A 197 2.75 5.16 11.85
N TRP A 198 1.78 4.82 11.01
CA TRP A 198 1.50 3.45 10.62
C TRP A 198 2.16 3.09 9.28
N ARG A 199 3.11 3.92 8.81
CA ARG A 199 3.78 3.71 7.53
C ARG A 199 4.55 2.39 7.53
N PRO A 200 4.50 1.64 6.42
CA PRO A 200 5.30 0.42 6.26
C PRO A 200 6.79 0.71 6.47
N VAL A 201 7.45 -0.14 7.26
CA VAL A 201 8.90 -0.15 7.46
C VAL A 201 9.54 -0.75 6.22
N VAL A 202 10.56 -0.09 5.66
CA VAL A 202 11.25 -0.62 4.47
C VAL A 202 11.82 -2.01 4.73
N GLN A 203 12.47 -2.20 5.88
CA GLN A 203 13.13 -3.44 6.23
C GLN A 203 12.15 -4.62 6.40
N ASP A 204 10.98 -4.38 6.98
CA ASP A 204 10.04 -5.47 7.32
C ASP A 204 8.97 -5.67 6.25
N ASP A 205 8.44 -4.59 5.65
CA ASP A 205 7.24 -4.64 4.83
C ASP A 205 7.51 -4.58 3.31
N VAL A 206 8.73 -4.22 2.87
CA VAL A 206 9.11 -4.21 1.44
C VAL A 206 9.79 -5.52 1.09
N ILE A 207 9.25 -6.22 0.10
CA ILE A 207 9.78 -7.48 -0.43
C ILE A 207 10.94 -7.19 -1.39
N SER A 208 10.72 -6.26 -2.31
CA SER A 208 11.73 -5.90 -3.29
C SER A 208 11.46 -4.55 -3.96
N ILE A 209 12.49 -4.04 -4.65
CA ILE A 209 12.41 -2.85 -5.50
C ILE A 209 12.98 -3.21 -6.87
N ILE A 210 12.25 -2.87 -7.92
CA ILE A 210 12.66 -3.14 -9.30
C ILE A 210 12.78 -1.81 -10.04
N GLU A 211 13.98 -1.50 -10.54
CA GLU A 211 14.21 -0.38 -11.46
C GLU A 211 13.73 -0.77 -12.85
N VAL A 212 12.96 0.11 -13.47
CA VAL A 212 12.45 -0.03 -14.84
C VAL A 212 12.79 1.21 -15.66
N CYS A 213 12.82 1.08 -16.97
CA CYS A 213 12.82 2.21 -17.89
C CYS A 213 11.66 2.08 -18.88
N GLY A 214 11.01 3.21 -19.19
CA GLY A 214 9.84 3.24 -20.06
C GLY A 214 10.03 4.15 -21.28
N PRO A 215 9.18 3.97 -22.31
CA PRO A 215 9.22 4.79 -23.53
C PRO A 215 8.71 6.22 -23.34
N GLY A 216 7.87 6.48 -22.34
CA GLY A 216 7.09 7.71 -22.23
C GLY A 216 5.97 7.83 -23.28
N ARG A 217 4.95 8.66 -23.01
CA ARG A 217 3.69 8.71 -23.79
C ARG A 217 3.85 9.20 -25.24
N ILE A 218 4.79 10.11 -25.52
CA ILE A 218 4.96 10.61 -26.91
C ILE A 218 5.72 9.58 -27.75
N LEU A 219 6.82 9.05 -27.22
CA LEU A 219 7.66 8.13 -27.98
C LEU A 219 7.08 6.71 -28.02
N SER A 220 6.21 6.31 -27.08
CA SER A 220 5.58 4.98 -27.11
C SER A 220 4.84 4.68 -28.42
N THR A 221 4.24 5.70 -29.05
CA THR A 221 3.49 5.56 -30.31
C THR A 221 4.39 5.31 -31.52
N PHE A 222 5.68 5.62 -31.42
CA PHE A 222 6.68 5.44 -32.48
C PHE A 222 7.68 4.31 -32.16
N MET A 223 7.47 3.58 -31.07
CA MET A 223 8.37 2.55 -30.58
C MET A 223 7.74 1.18 -30.67
N ALA A 224 8.58 0.17 -30.91
CA ALA A 224 8.14 -1.23 -31.02
C ALA A 224 7.51 -1.81 -29.74
N ALA A 225 7.63 -1.13 -28.60
CA ALA A 225 7.03 -1.54 -27.33
C ALA A 225 6.67 -0.33 -26.47
N SER A 226 5.45 -0.35 -25.90
CA SER A 226 4.88 0.68 -25.03
C SER A 226 5.03 0.39 -23.53
N GLU A 227 5.60 -0.76 -23.17
CA GLU A 227 5.70 -1.21 -21.78
C GLU A 227 7.05 -0.88 -21.12
N PRO A 228 7.08 -0.67 -19.79
CA PRO A 228 8.34 -0.57 -19.06
C PRO A 228 9.17 -1.85 -19.15
N ALA A 229 10.47 -1.67 -19.38
CA ALA A 229 11.46 -2.75 -19.45
C ALA A 229 12.26 -2.85 -18.13
N PHE A 230 12.60 -4.07 -17.74
CA PHE A 230 13.48 -4.35 -16.60
C PHE A 230 14.86 -3.68 -16.74
N VAL A 231 15.36 -3.10 -15.63
CA VAL A 231 16.73 -2.60 -15.51
C VAL A 231 17.49 -3.34 -14.41
N ARG A 232 16.95 -3.36 -13.19
CA ARG A 232 17.63 -3.92 -12.01
C ARG A 232 16.61 -4.37 -10.96
N HIS A 233 17.00 -5.31 -10.11
CA HIS A 233 16.21 -5.81 -8.98
C HIS A 233 17.04 -5.76 -7.69
N TRP A 234 16.46 -5.23 -6.62
CA TRP A 234 16.95 -5.36 -5.26
C TRP A 234 15.94 -6.16 -4.46
N GLU A 235 16.35 -7.31 -3.95
CA GLU A 235 15.55 -8.16 -3.08
C GLU A 235 15.88 -7.89 -1.62
N ASN A 236 14.86 -7.80 -0.77
CA ASN A 236 15.03 -7.61 0.66
C ASN A 236 15.01 -8.98 1.37
N ILE A 237 16.19 -9.50 1.68
CA ILE A 237 16.36 -10.79 2.37
C ILE A 237 15.80 -10.80 3.80
N ASP A 238 15.57 -9.62 4.37
CA ASP A 238 15.08 -9.45 5.73
C ASP A 238 13.57 -9.15 5.77
N TYR A 239 12.88 -9.17 4.61
CA TYR A 239 11.43 -9.04 4.54
C TYR A 239 10.75 -10.06 5.45
N LYS A 240 9.75 -9.61 6.19
CA LYS A 240 8.95 -10.47 7.06
C LYS A 240 7.49 -10.30 6.70
N LYS A 241 6.85 -11.43 6.39
CA LYS A 241 5.40 -11.42 6.20
C LYS A 241 4.71 -11.09 7.52
N ARG A 242 3.90 -10.03 7.50
CA ARG A 242 3.07 -9.63 8.63
C ARG A 242 1.99 -10.68 8.88
N ILE A 243 1.70 -10.97 10.14
CA ILE A 243 0.68 -11.94 10.51
C ILE A 243 -0.75 -11.43 10.28
N TYR A 244 -0.94 -10.10 10.30
CA TYR A 244 -2.25 -9.46 10.24
C TYR A 244 -2.29 -8.25 9.28
N ALA A 245 -3.45 -7.95 8.75
CA ALA A 245 -3.79 -6.68 8.13
C ALA A 245 -5.25 -6.35 8.44
N ILE A 246 -5.53 -5.10 8.85
CA ILE A 246 -6.88 -4.66 9.21
C ILE A 246 -7.51 -3.98 8.00
N GLU A 247 -8.61 -4.55 7.50
CA GLU A 247 -9.41 -3.93 6.45
C GLU A 247 -10.52 -3.09 7.08
N THR A 248 -10.44 -1.77 6.89
CA THR A 248 -11.39 -0.81 7.45
C THR A 248 -12.37 -0.28 6.42
N VAL A 249 -13.57 0.05 6.87
CA VAL A 249 -14.56 0.80 6.10
C VAL A 249 -14.68 2.25 6.58
N PHE A 250 -15.13 3.13 5.67
CA PHE A 250 -15.44 4.53 5.95
C PHE A 250 -16.94 4.78 5.80
N HIS A 251 -17.47 5.64 6.63
CA HIS A 251 -18.85 6.12 6.55
C HIS A 251 -18.86 7.64 6.69
N GLY A 252 -20.01 8.28 6.44
CA GLY A 252 -20.17 9.74 6.51
C GLY A 252 -19.97 10.37 7.91
N GLY A 253 -19.45 9.62 8.87
CA GLY A 253 -19.18 10.11 10.22
C GLY A 253 -20.46 10.40 11.01
N PRO A 254 -20.37 11.28 12.04
CA PRO A 254 -21.51 11.62 12.90
C PRO A 254 -22.70 12.25 12.17
N ALA A 255 -22.48 12.84 10.99
CA ALA A 255 -23.53 13.44 10.18
C ALA A 255 -24.45 12.39 9.51
N TYR A 256 -23.98 11.15 9.39
CA TYR A 256 -24.70 10.04 8.77
C TYR A 256 -24.63 8.78 9.65
N PRO A 257 -25.25 8.80 10.85
CA PRO A 257 -25.05 7.77 11.87
C PRO A 257 -25.56 6.39 11.45
N HIS A 258 -26.54 6.33 10.54
CA HIS A 258 -27.14 5.07 10.07
C HIS A 258 -26.32 4.37 8.97
N GLU A 259 -25.33 5.03 8.38
CA GLU A 259 -24.61 4.44 7.25
C GLU A 259 -23.82 3.20 7.62
N LEU A 260 -23.20 3.18 8.80
CA LEU A 260 -22.46 2.00 9.23
C LEU A 260 -23.39 0.78 9.37
N GLU A 261 -24.60 0.98 9.88
CA GLU A 261 -25.62 -0.08 9.99
C GLU A 261 -26.04 -0.59 8.61
N GLN A 262 -26.35 0.32 7.68
CA GLN A 262 -26.68 -0.04 6.29
C GLN A 262 -25.53 -0.79 5.58
N MET A 263 -24.29 -0.39 5.84
CA MET A 263 -23.10 -1.07 5.33
C MET A 263 -22.99 -2.49 5.91
N ASN A 264 -23.27 -2.69 7.20
CA ASN A 264 -23.27 -4.00 7.83
C ASN A 264 -24.37 -4.89 7.23
N GLU A 265 -25.61 -4.40 7.12
CA GLU A 265 -26.73 -5.12 6.49
C GLU A 265 -26.39 -5.55 5.06
N LYS A 266 -25.81 -4.63 4.27
CA LYS A 266 -25.40 -4.91 2.90
C LYS A 266 -24.25 -5.91 2.83
N ALA A 267 -23.27 -5.80 3.73
CA ALA A 267 -22.17 -6.75 3.81
C ALA A 267 -22.65 -8.16 4.18
N GLN A 268 -23.64 -8.27 5.08
CA GLN A 268 -24.30 -9.55 5.42
C GLN A 268 -25.06 -10.12 4.21
N ALA A 269 -25.85 -9.29 3.53
CA ALA A 269 -26.58 -9.70 2.33
C ALA A 269 -25.66 -10.16 1.19
N MET A 270 -24.44 -9.61 1.10
CA MET A 270 -23.41 -10.02 0.15
C MET A 270 -22.58 -11.22 0.61
N GLY A 271 -22.81 -11.76 1.82
CA GLY A 271 -22.03 -12.86 2.40
C GLY A 271 -20.59 -12.47 2.75
N LEU A 272 -20.30 -11.18 2.91
CA LEU A 272 -18.97 -10.68 3.27
C LEU A 272 -18.70 -10.79 4.77
N ILE A 273 -19.76 -10.75 5.60
CA ILE A 273 -19.70 -10.86 7.05
C ILE A 273 -20.87 -11.72 7.57
N ALA A 274 -20.71 -12.35 8.73
CA ALA A 274 -21.77 -13.13 9.37
C ALA A 274 -22.79 -12.23 10.12
N PRO A 275 -24.03 -12.71 10.39
CA PRO A 275 -25.10 -11.90 11.01
C PRO A 275 -24.77 -11.32 12.40
N GLU A 276 -23.94 -12.02 13.17
CA GLU A 276 -23.46 -11.63 14.49
C GLU A 276 -22.19 -10.78 14.45
N HIS A 277 -21.70 -10.44 13.26
CA HIS A 277 -20.51 -9.63 13.06
C HIS A 277 -20.85 -8.26 12.45
N ARG A 278 -19.94 -7.31 12.69
CA ARG A 278 -19.91 -5.98 12.06
C ARG A 278 -18.57 -5.75 11.35
N LEU A 279 -18.58 -4.83 10.39
CA LEU A 279 -17.38 -4.32 9.74
C LEU A 279 -16.50 -3.55 10.72
N ILE A 280 -15.18 -3.62 10.50
CA ILE A 280 -14.18 -2.86 11.26
C ILE A 280 -14.10 -1.44 10.68
N THR A 281 -14.12 -0.42 11.56
CA THR A 281 -13.97 0.99 11.17
C THR A 281 -12.54 1.49 11.40
N LEU A 282 -12.23 2.69 10.90
CA LEU A 282 -10.95 3.34 11.19
C LEU A 282 -10.74 3.59 12.69
N ALA A 283 -11.81 3.89 13.44
CA ALA A 283 -11.72 4.09 14.89
C ALA A 283 -11.34 2.80 15.64
N ASP A 284 -11.83 1.65 15.18
CA ASP A 284 -11.40 0.35 15.71
C ASP A 284 -9.92 0.09 15.41
N ALA A 285 -9.48 0.36 14.18
CA ALA A 285 -8.09 0.17 13.79
C ALA A 285 -7.15 1.08 14.58
N GLU A 286 -7.52 2.35 14.80
CA GLU A 286 -6.73 3.31 15.58
C GLU A 286 -6.41 2.78 16.98
N VAL A 287 -7.44 2.35 17.74
CA VAL A 287 -7.24 1.89 19.12
C VAL A 287 -6.44 0.59 19.20
N VAL A 288 -6.57 -0.28 18.18
CA VAL A 288 -5.85 -1.55 18.10
C VAL A 288 -4.39 -1.34 17.71
N ILE A 289 -4.12 -0.59 16.63
CA ILE A 289 -2.75 -0.36 16.15
C ILE A 289 -1.94 0.41 17.19
N ASN A 290 -2.52 1.45 17.79
CA ASN A 290 -1.85 2.26 18.80
C ASN A 290 -1.64 1.54 20.14
N SER A 291 -2.22 0.34 20.32
CA SER A 291 -1.93 -0.51 21.48
C SER A 291 -0.56 -1.20 21.42
N GLY A 292 -0.04 -1.44 20.20
CA GLY A 292 1.16 -2.23 19.97
C GLY A 292 1.02 -3.74 20.21
N GLU A 293 -0.14 -4.25 20.64
CA GLU A 293 -0.30 -5.68 20.97
C GLU A 293 -0.15 -6.58 19.74
N LEU A 294 -0.69 -6.17 18.59
CA LEU A 294 -0.55 -6.95 17.36
C LEU A 294 0.89 -6.91 16.80
N ASP A 295 1.65 -5.85 17.10
CA ASP A 295 3.07 -5.79 16.73
C ASP A 295 3.89 -6.78 17.58
N LYS A 296 3.57 -6.96 18.87
CA LYS A 296 4.20 -8.01 19.70
C LYS A 296 3.95 -9.42 19.14
N LEU A 297 2.76 -9.67 18.57
CA LEU A 297 2.50 -10.94 17.89
C LEU A 297 3.34 -11.09 16.62
N ASN A 298 3.48 -10.03 15.81
CA ASN A 298 4.40 -10.05 14.65
C ASN A 298 5.84 -10.33 15.06
N ASP A 299 6.27 -9.87 16.23
CA ASP A 299 7.61 -10.13 16.73
C ASP A 299 7.77 -11.60 17.16
N ARG A 300 6.72 -12.22 17.70
CA ARG A 300 6.74 -13.59 18.23
C ARG A 300 6.51 -14.69 17.19
N TYR A 301 5.69 -14.44 16.17
CA TYR A 301 5.28 -15.45 15.20
C TYR A 301 5.75 -15.12 13.79
N ASP A 302 6.01 -16.16 13.00
CA ASP A 302 6.07 -16.11 11.54
C ASP A 302 4.71 -16.53 10.96
N ALA A 303 4.39 -16.04 9.77
CA ALA A 303 3.16 -16.40 9.07
C ALA A 303 3.42 -16.78 7.61
N THR A 304 2.72 -17.81 7.13
CA THR A 304 2.73 -18.21 5.72
C THR A 304 1.90 -17.26 4.84
N GLU A 305 0.85 -16.69 5.42
CA GLU A 305 -0.07 -15.72 4.81
C GLU A 305 -0.42 -14.62 5.82
N THR A 306 -0.75 -13.43 5.31
CA THR A 306 -1.19 -12.32 6.16
C THR A 306 -2.69 -12.45 6.37
N GLN A 307 -3.12 -12.69 7.61
CA GLN A 307 -4.54 -12.79 7.91
C GLN A 307 -5.22 -11.43 7.83
N ARG A 308 -6.35 -11.38 7.15
CA ARG A 308 -7.15 -10.16 7.01
C ARG A 308 -8.20 -10.12 8.11
N LEU A 309 -8.07 -9.15 8.99
CA LEU A 309 -9.09 -8.82 9.98
C LEU A 309 -10.07 -7.87 9.32
N ILE A 310 -11.26 -8.38 8.98
CA ILE A 310 -12.30 -7.65 8.22
C ILE A 310 -13.52 -7.37 9.12
N THR A 311 -13.73 -8.19 10.14
CA THR A 311 -14.94 -8.19 10.96
C THR A 311 -14.63 -8.41 12.42
N VAL A 312 -15.57 -7.99 13.28
CA VAL A 312 -15.60 -8.27 14.72
C VAL A 312 -17.05 -8.54 15.16
N PRO A 313 -17.28 -9.25 16.28
CA PRO A 313 -18.62 -9.42 16.84
C PRO A 313 -19.30 -8.07 17.07
N LYS A 314 -20.59 -7.99 16.74
CA LYS A 314 -21.37 -6.74 16.86
C LYS A 314 -21.51 -6.28 18.31
N GLU A 315 -21.34 -7.18 19.26
CA GLU A 315 -21.36 -6.93 20.70
C GLU A 315 -20.15 -6.11 21.16
N ILE A 316 -19.05 -6.10 20.39
CA ILE A 316 -17.87 -5.26 20.67
C ILE A 316 -18.15 -3.85 20.11
N PRO A 317 -18.35 -2.83 20.96
CA PRO A 317 -18.64 -1.49 20.48
C PRO A 317 -17.49 -0.91 19.65
N MET A 318 -17.81 0.03 18.77
CA MET A 318 -16.80 0.74 17.99
C MET A 318 -15.78 1.44 18.91
N GLY A 319 -14.49 1.25 18.66
CA GLY A 319 -13.42 1.84 19.46
C GLY A 319 -13.23 1.21 20.85
N HIS A 320 -13.93 0.11 21.17
CA HIS A 320 -13.76 -0.59 22.45
C HIS A 320 -12.45 -1.40 22.46
N LYS A 321 -11.36 -0.72 22.82
CA LYS A 321 -9.97 -1.21 22.73
C LYS A 321 -9.78 -2.64 23.24
N ASP A 322 -10.14 -2.92 24.50
CA ASP A 322 -9.79 -4.19 25.13
C ASP A 322 -10.51 -5.37 24.47
N GLY A 323 -11.81 -5.23 24.18
CA GLY A 323 -12.57 -6.26 23.46
C GLY A 323 -12.06 -6.49 22.04
N LEU A 324 -11.69 -5.42 21.32
CA LEU A 324 -11.12 -5.53 19.97
C LEU A 324 -9.79 -6.29 19.99
N ILE A 325 -8.89 -5.94 20.92
CA ILE A 325 -7.58 -6.61 21.05
C ILE A 325 -7.78 -8.08 21.41
N GLU A 326 -8.60 -8.40 22.42
CA GLU A 326 -8.85 -9.78 22.84
C GLU A 326 -9.38 -10.64 21.68
N TYR A 327 -10.37 -10.13 20.94
CA TYR A 327 -10.94 -10.82 19.80
C TYR A 327 -9.94 -10.99 18.65
N MET A 328 -9.20 -9.94 18.28
CA MET A 328 -8.25 -10.01 17.17
C MET A 328 -7.06 -10.93 17.50
N VAL A 329 -6.53 -10.85 18.72
CA VAL A 329 -5.43 -11.73 19.17
C VAL A 329 -5.88 -13.19 19.19
N SER A 330 -7.05 -13.49 19.75
CA SER A 330 -7.59 -14.86 19.78
C SER A 330 -7.86 -15.40 18.37
N THR A 331 -8.39 -14.57 17.47
CA THR A 331 -8.58 -14.92 16.05
C THR A 331 -7.25 -15.27 15.37
N LEU A 332 -6.23 -14.43 15.54
CA LEU A 332 -4.92 -14.66 14.93
C LEU A 332 -4.25 -15.92 15.49
N VAL A 333 -4.25 -16.11 16.82
CA VAL A 333 -3.58 -17.24 17.47
C VAL A 333 -4.30 -18.58 17.22
N SER A 334 -5.62 -18.56 17.06
CA SER A 334 -6.39 -19.77 16.75
C SER A 334 -6.30 -20.19 15.28
N SER A 335 -5.72 -19.36 14.42
CA SER A 335 -5.47 -19.72 13.03
C SER A 335 -4.36 -20.77 12.91
N ASN A 336 -4.43 -21.59 11.85
CA ASN A 336 -3.37 -22.54 11.52
C ASN A 336 -2.23 -21.92 10.71
N SER A 337 -2.18 -20.59 10.56
CA SER A 337 -1.23 -19.91 9.66
C SER A 337 0.00 -19.35 10.38
N LEU A 338 0.10 -19.53 11.70
CA LEU A 338 1.18 -18.99 12.53
C LEU A 338 2.14 -20.10 12.98
N THR A 339 3.43 -19.78 12.96
CA THR A 339 4.50 -20.62 13.54
C THR A 339 5.27 -19.78 14.54
N GLU A 340 5.47 -20.28 15.76
CA GLU A 340 6.24 -19.56 16.77
C GLU A 340 7.71 -19.48 16.36
N LYS A 341 8.31 -18.28 16.45
CA LYS A 341 9.71 -18.11 16.10
C LYS A 341 10.58 -18.84 17.11
N GLU A 342 11.58 -19.55 16.61
CA GLU A 342 12.60 -20.12 17.48
C GLU A 342 13.28 -18.98 18.24
N THR A 343 13.12 -18.99 19.57
CA THR A 343 13.91 -18.09 20.41
C THR A 343 15.36 -18.49 20.22
N PRO A 344 16.29 -17.58 19.85
CA PRO A 344 17.70 -17.92 19.76
C PRO A 344 18.08 -18.50 21.12
N LYS A 345 18.43 -19.79 21.16
CA LYS A 345 18.96 -20.41 22.37
C LYS A 345 20.13 -19.55 22.79
N GLY A 346 19.96 -18.82 23.89
CA GLY A 346 21.01 -17.99 24.44
C GLY A 346 22.26 -18.84 24.55
N SER A 347 23.36 -18.31 24.04
CA SER A 347 24.69 -18.74 24.42
C SER A 347 24.73 -18.73 25.94
N VAL A 348 24.60 -19.91 26.53
CA VAL A 348 24.97 -20.13 27.93
C VAL A 348 26.46 -19.83 27.95
N LEU A 349 26.80 -18.66 28.48
CA LEU A 349 28.15 -18.36 28.92
C LEU A 349 28.40 -19.30 30.09
N GLU A 350 29.16 -20.37 29.83
CA GLU A 350 30.03 -20.98 30.85
C GLU A 350 31.42 -20.36 30.76
#